data_AF-A0A345XVX0-F1
#
_entry.id   AF-A0A345XVX0-F1
#
_cell.length_a   1.000
_cell.length_b   1.000
_cell.length_c   1.000
_cell.angle_alpha   90.00
_cell.angle_beta   90.00
_cell.angle_gamma   90.00
#
_symmetry.space_group_name_H-M   'P 1'
#
loop_
_entity.id
_entity.type
_entity.pdbx_description
1 polymer ?
#
loop_
_entity_poly.entity_id
_entity_poly.type
_entity_poly.pdbx_seq_one_letter_code
_entity_poly.pdbx_strand_id
1 'polypeptide(L)'
;MPNTALLNATLDHICTHPDDWDQWVYRDGTAGCFAFHAALLAGAEIKDPEDSGSTTLRCNEAARALGFSEGERITIEGFAQRALELDGNGVLFDPHHTLEDLERMVAELSQ
;
A
#
# COMPACT_ATOMS: atom_id res chain seq x y z
N MET A 1 -6.35 15.50 -1.51
CA MET A 1 -4.92 15.83 -1.40
C MET A 1 -4.25 14.56 -0.91
N PRO A 2 -3.06 14.17 -1.38
CA PRO A 2 -2.44 12.94 -0.90
C PRO A 2 -2.23 12.96 0.61
N ASN A 3 -2.36 11.80 1.26
CA ASN A 3 -2.02 11.63 2.68
C ASN A 3 -0.49 11.58 2.82
N THR A 4 0.13 12.77 2.84
CA THR A 4 1.58 12.94 2.85
C THR A 4 2.24 12.32 4.09
N ALA A 5 1.55 12.30 5.23
CA ALA A 5 2.06 11.64 6.43
C ALA A 5 2.24 10.14 6.22
N LEU A 6 1.23 9.46 5.65
CA LEU A 6 1.31 8.04 5.36
C LEU A 6 2.28 7.72 4.22
N LEU A 7 2.35 8.57 3.19
CA LEU A 7 3.35 8.44 2.11
C LEU A 7 4.78 8.44 2.66
N ASN A 8 5.11 9.45 3.48
CA ASN A 8 6.44 9.57 4.07
C ASN A 8 6.73 8.44 5.07
N ALA A 9 5.75 8.04 5.89
CA ALA A 9 5.92 6.90 6.80
C ALA A 9 6.15 5.58 6.06
N THR A 10 5.48 5.38 4.92
CA THR A 10 5.68 4.18 4.09
C THR A 10 7.07 4.17 3.48
N LEU A 11 7.53 5.31 2.96
CA LEU A 11 8.87 5.45 2.39
C LEU A 11 9.94 5.22 3.46
N ASP A 12 9.81 5.85 4.64
CA ASP A 12 10.74 5.67 5.76
C ASP A 12 10.83 4.20 6.21
N HIS A 13 9.69 3.50 6.27
CA HIS A 13 9.66 2.07 6.57
C HIS A 13 10.48 1.24 5.57
N ILE A 14 10.28 1.48 4.27
CA ILE A 14 11.01 0.78 3.20
C ILE A 14 12.50 1.10 3.24
N CYS A 15 12.87 2.37 3.41
CA CYS A 15 14.28 2.77 3.49
C CYS A 15 15.01 2.19 4.71
N THR A 16 14.28 1.95 5.80
CA THR A 16 14.84 1.33 7.02
C THR A 16 14.82 -0.20 7.01
N HIS A 17 14.02 -0.82 6.13
CA HIS A 17 13.88 -2.27 5.98
C HIS A 17 13.97 -2.70 4.51
N PRO A 18 15.07 -2.40 3.79
CA PRO A 18 15.17 -2.68 2.36
C PRO A 18 15.11 -4.17 2.02
N ASP A 19 15.46 -5.06 2.96
CA ASP A 19 15.40 -6.51 2.78
C ASP A 19 13.95 -7.05 2.78
N ASP A 20 13.01 -6.30 3.37
CA ASP A 20 11.59 -6.67 3.42
C ASP A 20 10.80 -6.08 2.24
N TRP A 21 11.45 -5.22 1.44
CA TRP A 21 10.84 -4.55 0.29
C TRP A 21 11.25 -5.20 -1.03
N ASP A 22 10.24 -5.62 -1.79
CA ASP A 22 10.39 -6.08 -3.16
C ASP A 22 9.23 -5.56 -4.00
N GLN A 23 9.51 -4.51 -4.78
CA GLN A 23 8.52 -3.90 -5.66
C GLN A 23 8.09 -4.85 -6.80
N TRP A 24 8.91 -5.83 -7.19
CA TRP A 24 8.55 -6.79 -8.25
C TRP A 24 7.44 -7.75 -7.82
N VAL A 25 7.24 -7.94 -6.52
CA VAL A 25 6.13 -8.73 -5.96
C VAL A 25 4.79 -7.98 -6.09
N TYR A 26 4.81 -6.73 -6.57
CA TYR A 26 3.62 -5.99 -6.95
C TYR A 26 2.86 -6.72 -8.07
N ARG A 27 1.76 -7.38 -7.65
CA ARG A 27 0.81 -8.25 -8.39
C ARG A 27 0.99 -9.75 -8.18
N ASP A 28 2.20 -10.22 -7.89
CA ASP A 28 2.49 -11.66 -7.74
C ASP A 28 2.38 -12.16 -6.29
N GLY A 29 2.21 -11.26 -5.33
CA GLY A 29 2.09 -11.66 -3.93
C GLY A 29 1.46 -10.62 -3.03
N THR A 30 1.46 -10.99 -1.75
CA THR A 30 0.79 -10.30 -0.65
C THR A 30 1.73 -9.46 0.18
N ALA A 31 3.03 -9.40 -0.15
CA ALA A 31 4.05 -8.81 0.72
C ALA A 31 5.08 -8.00 -0.07
N GLY A 32 5.67 -7.00 0.59
CA GLY A 32 6.92 -6.36 0.17
C GLY A 32 6.81 -5.18 -0.79
N CYS A 33 5.68 -4.92 -1.45
CA CYS A 33 5.56 -3.74 -2.32
C CYS A 33 5.12 -2.48 -1.56
N PHE A 34 5.32 -1.30 -2.15
CA PHE A 34 4.91 -0.03 -1.52
C PHE A 34 3.44 -0.01 -1.09
N ALA A 35 2.54 -0.53 -1.94
CA ALA A 35 1.11 -0.61 -1.63
C ALA A 35 0.82 -1.50 -0.41
N PHE A 36 1.58 -2.57 -0.23
CA PHE A 36 1.43 -3.45 0.92
C PHE A 36 1.80 -2.74 2.23
N HIS A 37 2.98 -2.13 2.29
CA HIS A 37 3.41 -1.41 3.49
C HIS A 37 2.50 -0.22 3.80
N ALA A 38 2.05 0.52 2.79
CA ALA A 38 1.06 1.59 2.96
C ALA A 38 -0.25 1.07 3.56
N ALA A 39 -0.77 -0.06 3.07
CA ALA A 39 -1.99 -0.67 3.59
C ALA A 39 -1.80 -1.11 5.05
N LEU A 40 -0.69 -1.79 5.38
CA LEU A 40 -0.40 -2.22 6.75
C LEU A 40 -0.28 -1.05 7.72
N LEU A 41 0.46 0.00 7.36
CA LEU A 41 0.63 1.19 8.19
C LEU A 41 -0.69 1.95 8.39
N ALA A 42 -1.60 1.88 7.42
CA ALA A 42 -2.96 2.40 7.54
C ALA A 42 -3.93 1.46 8.30
N GLY A 43 -3.44 0.33 8.83
CA GLY A 43 -4.22 -0.58 9.67
C GLY A 43 -4.99 -1.65 8.90
N ALA A 44 -4.61 -1.97 7.66
CA ALA A 44 -5.17 -3.10 6.94
C ALA A 44 -4.83 -4.43 7.62
N GLU A 45 -5.75 -5.40 7.52
CA GLU A 45 -5.53 -6.77 7.95
C GLU A 45 -5.72 -7.72 6.77
N ILE A 46 -4.78 -8.65 6.57
CA ILE A 46 -4.87 -9.66 5.51
C ILE A 46 -6.01 -10.64 5.84
N LYS A 47 -6.84 -10.97 4.84
CA LYS A 47 -7.99 -11.86 5.04
C LYS A 47 -7.57 -13.26 5.48
N ASP A 48 -6.65 -13.84 4.72
CA ASP A 48 -6.16 -15.20 4.90
C ASP A 48 -4.62 -15.15 4.96
N PRO A 49 -4.03 -14.81 6.12
CA PRO A 49 -2.58 -14.60 6.23
C PRO A 49 -1.76 -15.88 6.03
N GLU A 50 -2.38 -17.06 6.14
CA GLU A 50 -1.74 -18.36 5.88
C GLU A 50 -1.68 -18.67 4.37
N ASP A 51 -2.44 -17.95 3.54
CA ASP A 51 -2.39 -18.05 2.08
C ASP A 51 -1.49 -16.93 1.55
N SER A 52 -0.24 -17.29 1.23
CA SER A 52 0.76 -16.37 0.68
C SER A 52 0.34 -15.69 -0.63
N GLY A 53 -0.69 -16.22 -1.32
CA GLY A 53 -1.28 -15.63 -2.52
C GLY A 53 -2.50 -14.74 -2.29
N SER A 54 -2.99 -14.61 -1.05
CA SER A 54 -4.22 -13.86 -0.73
C SER A 54 -4.05 -12.34 -0.82
N THR A 55 -4.27 -11.77 -2.00
CA THR A 55 -4.19 -10.32 -2.24
C THR A 55 -5.36 -9.52 -1.66
N THR A 56 -6.17 -10.14 -0.78
CA THR A 56 -7.40 -9.56 -0.24
C THR A 56 -7.33 -9.24 1.23
N LEU A 57 -7.94 -8.13 1.61
CA LEU A 57 -7.96 -7.61 2.97
C LEU A 57 -9.31 -7.90 3.67
N ARG A 58 -9.27 -7.95 5.00
CA ARG A 58 -10.46 -7.99 5.85
C ARG A 58 -11.13 -6.62 5.84
N CYS A 59 -12.46 -6.62 5.89
CA CYS A 59 -13.22 -5.41 6.15
C CYS A 59 -13.23 -5.11 7.66
N ASN A 60 -12.10 -4.63 8.17
CA ASN A 60 -11.94 -4.21 9.57
C ASN A 60 -12.35 -2.73 9.78
N GLU A 61 -12.09 -2.18 10.95
CA GLU A 61 -12.43 -0.78 11.26
C GLU A 61 -11.74 0.22 10.33
N ALA A 62 -10.45 0.01 10.02
CA ALA A 62 -9.70 0.85 9.10
C ALA A 62 -10.29 0.81 7.67
N ALA A 63 -10.65 -0.38 7.18
CA ALA A 63 -11.33 -0.53 5.90
C ALA A 63 -12.68 0.21 5.87
N ARG A 64 -13.47 0.09 6.93
CA ARG A 64 -14.76 0.80 7.04
C ARG A 64 -14.57 2.32 7.09
N ALA A 65 -13.53 2.81 7.76
CA ALA A 65 -13.19 4.23 7.80
C ALA A 65 -12.83 4.77 6.40
N LEU A 66 -12.25 3.93 5.54
CA LEU A 66 -11.98 4.22 4.11
C LEU A 66 -13.18 3.95 3.18
N GLY A 67 -14.36 3.70 3.75
CA GLY A 67 -15.61 3.53 3.01
C GLY A 67 -15.80 2.17 2.34
N PHE A 68 -15.01 1.15 2.71
CA PHE A 68 -15.26 -0.22 2.24
C PHE A 68 -16.45 -0.84 2.99
N SER A 69 -17.22 -1.67 2.28
CA SER A 69 -18.39 -2.36 2.84
C SER A 69 -18.09 -3.82 3.18
N GLU A 70 -18.87 -4.39 4.09
CA GLU A 70 -18.78 -5.81 4.42
C GLU A 70 -19.25 -6.66 3.22
N GLY A 71 -18.44 -7.66 2.85
CA GLY A 71 -18.66 -8.46 1.63
C GLY A 71 -18.05 -7.89 0.35
N GLU A 72 -17.50 -6.67 0.38
CA GLU A 72 -16.72 -6.12 -0.73
C GLU A 72 -15.36 -6.86 -0.84
N ARG A 73 -14.91 -7.10 -2.08
CA ARG A 73 -13.55 -7.60 -2.31
C ARG A 73 -12.56 -6.45 -2.21
N ILE A 74 -11.89 -6.34 -1.06
CA ILE A 74 -10.88 -5.31 -0.78
C ILE A 74 -9.52 -5.84 -1.23
N THR A 75 -8.88 -5.19 -2.20
CA THR A 75 -7.49 -5.50 -2.61
C THR A 75 -6.51 -4.61 -1.85
N ILE A 76 -5.27 -5.07 -1.69
CA ILE A 76 -4.17 -4.27 -1.11
C ILE A 76 -4.02 -2.94 -1.86
N GLU A 77 -3.99 -2.99 -3.19
CA GLU A 77 -3.91 -1.79 -4.04
C GLU A 77 -5.07 -0.83 -3.77
N GLY A 78 -6.31 -1.32 -3.83
CA GLY A 78 -7.49 -0.47 -3.66
C GLY A 78 -7.55 0.17 -2.28
N PHE A 79 -7.16 -0.57 -1.24
CA PHE A 79 -7.05 -0.02 0.12
C PHE A 79 -5.95 1.04 0.21
N ALA A 80 -4.76 0.74 -0.30
CA ALA A 80 -3.62 1.67 -0.27
C ALA A 80 -3.91 2.96 -1.04
N GLN A 81 -4.57 2.91 -2.20
CA GLN A 81 -4.98 4.10 -2.95
C GLN A 81 -5.89 5.00 -2.11
N ARG A 82 -6.90 4.43 -1.46
CA ARG A 82 -7.82 5.19 -0.61
C ARG A 82 -7.12 5.74 0.63
N ALA A 83 -6.28 4.93 1.29
CA ALA A 83 -5.54 5.33 2.48
C ALA A 83 -4.54 6.46 2.21
N LEU A 84 -3.88 6.43 1.04
CA LEU A 84 -2.94 7.44 0.58
C LEU A 84 -3.64 8.64 -0.09
N GLU A 85 -4.97 8.62 -0.23
CA GLU A 85 -5.76 9.65 -0.90
C GLU A 85 -5.24 9.95 -2.33
N LEU A 86 -4.82 8.89 -3.02
CA LEU A 86 -4.38 8.92 -4.42
C LEU A 86 -5.61 8.65 -5.28
N ASP A 87 -6.24 9.70 -5.81
CA ASP A 87 -7.45 9.66 -6.65
C ASP A 87 -7.22 8.86 -7.97
N GLY A 88 -7.14 7.53 -7.88
CA GLY A 88 -6.90 6.62 -9.01
C GLY A 88 -5.47 6.66 -9.58
N ASN A 89 -4.55 7.42 -8.98
CA ASN A 89 -3.16 7.49 -9.45
C ASN A 89 -2.30 6.41 -8.79
N GLY A 90 -2.47 5.16 -9.23
CA GLY A 90 -1.68 4.00 -8.78
C GLY A 90 -0.23 4.00 -9.29
N VAL A 91 0.29 5.13 -9.79
CA VAL A 91 1.63 5.21 -10.39
C VAL A 91 2.69 4.77 -9.40
N LEU A 92 2.59 5.16 -8.13
CA LEU A 92 3.54 4.77 -7.06
C LEU A 92 3.70 3.27 -6.90
N PHE A 93 2.76 2.49 -7.44
CA PHE A 93 2.75 1.08 -7.25
C PHE A 93 3.33 0.31 -8.43
N ASP A 94 3.79 0.96 -9.51
CA ASP A 94 4.40 0.25 -10.65
C ASP A 94 5.50 -0.73 -10.19
N PRO A 95 5.52 -1.98 -10.69
CA PRO A 95 6.48 -2.99 -10.25
C PRO A 95 7.93 -2.65 -10.63
N HIS A 96 8.13 -1.78 -11.62
CA HIS A 96 9.46 -1.40 -12.11
C HIS A 96 10.03 -0.16 -11.42
N HIS A 97 9.30 0.45 -10.48
CA HIS A 97 9.83 1.57 -9.73
C HIS A 97 10.94 1.11 -8.79
N THR A 98 12.07 1.80 -8.89
CA THR A 98 13.17 1.67 -7.94
C THR A 98 12.85 2.43 -6.66
N LEU A 99 13.65 2.22 -5.62
CA LEU A 99 13.51 3.01 -4.38
C LEU A 99 13.70 4.51 -4.66
N GLU A 100 14.67 4.87 -5.51
CA GLU A 100 14.93 6.26 -5.93
C GLU A 100 13.72 6.85 -6.67
N ASP A 101 13.04 6.07 -7.52
CA ASP A 101 11.79 6.52 -8.16
C ASP A 101 10.71 6.82 -7.14
N LEU A 102 10.54 5.94 -6.13
CA LEU A 102 9.56 6.12 -5.07
C LEU A 102 9.88 7.35 -4.21
N GLU A 103 11.15 7.54 -3.83
CA GLU A 103 11.62 8.72 -3.08
C GLU A 103 11.27 10.02 -3.82
N ARG A 104 11.58 10.07 -5.13
CA ARG A 104 11.25 11.22 -5.98
C ARG A 104 9.75 11.47 -6.06
N MET A 105 8.95 10.43 -6.31
CA MET A 105 7.49 10.56 -6.44
C MET A 105 6.82 10.97 -5.12
N VAL A 106 7.27 10.42 -3.99
CA VAL A 106 6.76 10.79 -2.67
C VAL A 106 7.10 12.25 -2.36
N ALA A 107 8.31 12.72 -2.71
CA ALA A 107 8.69 14.11 -2.56
C ALA A 107 7.83 15.04 -3.42
N GLU A 108 7.54 14.68 -4.67
CA GLU A 108 6.65 15.43 -5.58
C GLU A 108 5.21 15.51 -5.03
N LEU A 109 4.70 14.42 -4.46
CA LEU A 109 3.33 14.35 -3.91
C LEU A 109 3.19 15.01 -2.53
N SER A 110 4.30 15.31 -1.85
CA SER A 110 4.31 15.90 -0.51
C SER A 110 4.49 17.43 -0.48
N GLN A 111 4.55 18.07 -1.65
CA GLN A 111 4.64 19.53 -1.81
C GLN A 111 3.27 20.20 -1.92
#